data_AF-A0A2G9SLE7-F1
#
_entry.id   AF-A0A2G9SLE7-F1
#
_cell.length_a   1.000
_cell.length_b   1.000
_cell.length_c   1.000
_cell.angle_alpha   90.00
_cell.angle_beta   90.00
_cell.angle_gamma   90.00
#
_symmetry.space_group_name_H-M   'P 1'
#
loop_
_entity.id
_entity.type
_entity.pdbx_description
1 polymer ?
#
loop_
_entity_poly.entity_id
_entity_poly.type
_entity_poly.pdbx_seq_one_letter_code
_entity_poly.pdbx_strand_id
1 'polypeptide(L)' 'MSLCMLTFGFRMCEYVDHLHEHFMYPVAIQNASYMPPKDPGYSTEMKPESVSQYQFPGGDVWQKLIKEERVEI' A
#
# COMPACT_ATOMS: atom_id res chain seq x y z
N MET A 1 -10.77 0.44 9.34
CA MET A 1 -10.80 -0.99 9.04
C MET A 1 -12.15 -1.27 8.38
N SER A 2 -12.14 -1.52 7.07
CA SER A 2 -13.37 -1.72 6.29
C SER A 2 -13.37 -3.15 5.74
N LEU A 3 -14.52 -3.81 5.72
CA LEU A 3 -14.65 -5.14 5.11
C LEU A 3 -15.13 -4.98 3.67
N CYS A 4 -14.43 -5.62 2.72
CA CYS A 4 -14.88 -5.72 1.33
C CYS A 4 -15.46 -7.12 1.06
N MET A 5 -16.55 -7.13 0.30
CA MET A 5 -17.28 -8.31 -0.11
C MET A 5 -16.52 -9.10 -1.17
N LEU A 6 -16.44 -10.41 -0.99
CA LEU A 6 -16.10 -11.33 -2.07
C LEU A 6 -17.40 -11.88 -2.63
N THR A 7 -17.56 -11.79 -3.94
CA THR A 7 -18.72 -12.31 -4.67
C THR A 7 -18.67 -13.84 -4.72
N PHE A 8 -19.07 -14.50 -3.62
CA PHE A 8 -19.77 -15.80 -3.51
C PHE A 8 -19.62 -16.35 -2.08
N GLY A 9 -20.74 -16.47 -1.35
CA GLY A 9 -20.80 -17.00 0.02
C GLY A 9 -20.59 -15.95 1.12
N PHE A 10 -20.81 -16.32 2.39
CA PHE A 10 -20.61 -15.46 3.57
C PHE A 10 -19.11 -15.19 3.86
N ARG A 11 -18.35 -14.79 2.84
CA ARG A 11 -16.91 -14.55 2.91
C ARG A 11 -16.61 -13.09 2.57
N MET A 12 -15.70 -12.50 3.32
CA MET A 12 -15.24 -11.12 3.16
C MET A 12 -13.72 -11.10 3.16
N CYS A 13 -13.14 -10.15 2.44
CA CYS A 13 -11.73 -9.79 2.57
C CYS A 13 -11.60 -8.48 3.33
N GLU A 14 -10.59 -8.39 4.18
CA GLU A 14 -10.28 -7.13 4.85
C GLU A 14 -9.78 -6.09 3.84
N TYR A 15 -10.10 -4.81 4.06
CA TYR A 15 -9.62 -3.68 3.28
C TYR A 15 -9.26 -2.50 4.19
N VAL A 16 -8.13 -1.85 3.88
CA VAL A 16 -7.64 -0.67 4.57
C VAL A 16 -7.11 0.29 3.52
N ASP A 17 -7.48 1.56 3.59
CA ASP A 17 -7.24 2.56 2.53
C ASP A 17 -5.88 3.26 2.63
N HIS A 18 -4.82 2.53 3.00
CA HIS A 18 -3.51 3.13 3.26
C HIS A 18 -2.44 2.55 2.34
N LEU A 19 -1.54 3.41 1.85
CA LEU A 19 -0.28 3.07 1.17
C LEU A 19 -0.42 2.45 -0.23
N HIS A 20 -1.63 2.31 -0.76
CA HIS A 20 -1.87 1.81 -2.12
C HIS A 20 -1.16 2.65 -3.19
N GLU A 21 -0.99 3.94 -2.92
CA GLU A 21 -0.30 4.88 -3.80
C GLU A 21 1.18 4.53 -4.05
N HIS A 22 1.79 3.69 -3.21
CA HIS A 22 3.18 3.28 -3.34
C HIS A 22 3.40 2.05 -4.23
N PHE A 23 2.33 1.39 -4.68
CA PHE A 23 2.40 0.23 -5.56
C PHE A 23 2.18 0.62 -7.02
N MET A 24 2.84 -0.11 -7.94
CA MET A 24 2.66 0.07 -9.39
C MET A 24 1.26 -0.38 -9.83
N TYR A 25 0.72 -1.41 -9.19
CA TYR A 25 -0.58 -2.02 -9.50
C TYR A 25 -1.47 -2.05 -8.25
N PRO A 26 -2.03 -0.89 -7.83
CA PRO A 26 -2.86 -0.81 -6.64
C PRO A 26 -4.16 -1.61 -6.81
N VAL A 27 -4.74 -2.00 -5.69
CA VAL A 27 -6.05 -2.66 -5.66
C VAL A 27 -7.13 -1.73 -6.24
N ALA A 28 -8.04 -2.32 -7.03
CA ALA A 28 -9.27 -1.65 -7.45
C ALA A 28 -10.46 -2.20 -6.66
N ILE A 29 -11.15 -1.32 -5.93
CA ILE A 29 -12.40 -1.62 -5.23
C ILE A 29 -13.57 -1.02 -5.99
N GLN A 30 -14.58 -1.83 -6.29
CA GLN A 30 -15.83 -1.38 -6.90
C GLN A 30 -17.01 -1.96 -6.12
N ASN A 31 -17.96 -1.11 -5.69
CA ASN A 31 -19.11 -1.52 -4.89
C ASN A 31 -18.70 -2.37 -3.67
N ALA A 32 -17.69 -1.90 -2.93
CA ALA A 32 -17.09 -2.61 -1.79
C ALA A 32 -16.61 -4.04 -2.12
N SER A 33 -16.23 -4.32 -3.36
CA SER A 33 -15.73 -5.62 -3.81
C SER A 33 -14.36 -5.49 -4.46
N TYR A 34 -13.49 -6.47 -4.22
CA TYR A 34 -12.19 -6.57 -4.89
C TYR A 34 -12.37 -6.92 -6.38
N MET A 35 -11.80 -6.09 -7.26
CA MET A 35 -11.77 -6.39 -8.68
C MET A 35 -10.54 -7.23 -9.04
N PRO A 36 -10.66 -8.25 -9.91
CA PRO A 36 -9.51 -9.02 -10.36
C PRO A 36 -8.41 -8.13 -10.99
N PRO A 37 -7.15 -8.27 -10.58
CA PRO A 37 -6.02 -7.59 -11.22
C PRO A 37 -5.93 -7.95 -12.71
N LYS A 38 -5.55 -6.98 -13.54
CA LYS A 38 -5.42 -7.16 -15.00
C LYS A 38 -3.99 -7.34 -15.46
N ASP A 39 -3.05 -6.77 -14.72
CA ASP A 39 -1.62 -6.80 -15.02
C ASP A 39 -0.99 -8.13 -14.57
N PRO A 40 0.05 -8.62 -15.27
CA PRO A 40 0.74 -9.84 -14.88
C PRO A 40 1.54 -9.66 -13.59
N GLY A 41 1.72 -10.76 -12.85
CA GLY A 41 2.52 -10.79 -11.63
C GLY A 41 1.67 -10.92 -10.37
N TYR A 42 2.19 -10.43 -9.25
CA TYR A 42 1.58 -10.61 -7.93
C TYR A 42 1.26 -9.30 -7.21
N SER A 43 1.21 -8.18 -7.96
CA SER A 43 0.96 -6.82 -7.44
C SER A 43 1.93 -6.37 -6.33
N THR A 44 3.13 -6.96 -6.27
CA THR A 44 4.14 -6.67 -5.24
C THR A 44 5.11 -5.56 -5.63
N GLU A 45 5.10 -5.12 -6.89
CA GLU A 45 6.02 -4.10 -7.38
C GLU A 45 5.67 -2.72 -6.78
N MET A 46 6.64 -2.14 -6.06
CA MET A 46 6.55 -0.80 -5.50
C MET A 46 7.14 0.24 -6.47
N LYS A 47 6.63 1.47 -6.42
CA LYS A 47 7.18 2.60 -7.17
C LYS A 47 8.61 2.90 -6.70
N PRO A 48 9.60 3.00 -7.62
CA PRO A 48 10.98 3.29 -7.24
C PRO A 48 11.15 4.55 -6.40
N GLU A 49 10.34 5.58 -6.65
CA GLU A 49 10.34 6.83 -5.90
C GLU A 49 9.87 6.64 -4.46
N SER A 50 8.88 5.77 -4.26
CA SER A 50 8.40 5.44 -2.90
C SER A 50 9.46 4.66 -2.13
N VAL A 51 10.16 3.74 -2.80
CA VAL A 51 11.25 3.00 -2.17
C VAL A 51 12.37 3.96 -1.77
N SER A 52 12.84 4.84 -2.66
CA SER A 52 13.93 5.76 -2.34
C SER A 52 13.59 6.76 -1.23
N GLN A 53 12.37 7.32 -1.24
CA GLN A 53 11.94 8.32 -0.26
C GLN A 53 11.76 7.74 1.15
N TYR A 54 11.27 6.50 1.25
CA TYR A 54 10.90 5.87 2.52
C TYR A 54 11.86 4.75 2.96
N GLN A 55 13.00 4.58 2.28
CA GLN A 55 14.03 3.63 2.69
C GLN A 55 14.63 4.05 4.05
N PHE A 56 14.49 3.24 5.09
CA PHE A 56 15.13 3.52 6.37
C PHE A 56 16.62 3.14 6.36
N PRO A 57 17.53 3.93 6.97
CA PRO A 57 17.33 5.28 7.51
C PRO A 57 17.60 6.39 6.47
N GLY A 58 18.11 6.04 5.29
CA GLY A 58 18.71 7.00 4.34
C GLY A 58 17.74 7.79 3.47
N GLY A 59 16.47 7.38 3.39
CA GLY A 59 15.45 8.02 2.58
C GLY A 59 15.06 9.39 3.12
N ASP A 60 14.66 10.29 2.22
CA ASP A 60 14.37 11.69 2.51
C ASP A 60 13.40 11.88 3.69
N VAL A 61 12.38 11.02 3.78
CA VAL A 61 11.36 11.07 4.83
C VAL A 61 12.00 10.78 6.19
N TRP A 62 12.82 9.74 6.28
CA TRP A 62 13.48 9.35 7.52
C TRP A 62 14.54 10.37 7.92
N GLN A 63 15.37 10.82 6.99
CA GLN A 63 16.37 11.87 7.26
C GLN A 63 15.73 13.14 7.81
N LYS A 64 14.57 13.53 7.28
CA LYS A 64 13.78 14.64 7.81
C LYS A 64 13.31 14.38 9.24
N LEU A 65 12.74 13.20 9.53
CA LEU A 65 12.24 12.85 10.86
C LEU A 65 13.35 12.75 11.91
N ILE A 66 14.51 12.20 11.53
CA ILE A 66 15.71 12.12 12.37
C ILE A 66 16.22 13.53 12.68
N LYS A 67 16.31 14.41 11.66
CA LYS A 67 16.71 15.80 11.84
C LYS A 67 15.74 16.59 12.73
N GLU A 68 14.46 16.24 12.70
CA GLU A 68 13.42 16.80 13.56
C GLU A 68 13.39 16.16 14.97
N GLU A 69 14.34 15.27 15.30
CA GLU A 69 14.43 14.55 16.59
C GLU A 69 13.13 13.77 16.94
N ARG A 70 12.38 13.35 15.91
CA ARG A 70 11.15 12.55 16.08
C ARG A 70 11.40 11.05 16.14
N VAL A 71 12.61 10.62 15.78
CA VAL A 71 13.04 9.22 15.74
C VAL A 71 14.51 9.18 16.16
N GLU A 72 14.82 8.35 17.15
CA GLU A 72 16.20 7.99 17.53
C GLU A 72 16.63 6.77 16.70
N ILE A 73 17.88 6.76 16.21
CA ILE A 73 18.45 5.66 15.41
C ILE A 73 19.32 4.77 16.29
#